data_AF-A0A1R2ALA8-F1
#
_entry.id   AF-A0A1R2ALA8-F1
#
_cell.length_a   1.000
_cell.length_b   1.000
_cell.length_c   1.000
_cell.angle_alpha   90.00
_cell.angle_beta   90.00
_cell.angle_gamma   90.00
#
_symmetry.space_group_name_H-M   'P 1'
#
loop_
_entity.id
_entity.type
_entity.pdbx_description
1 polymer ?
#
loop_
_entity_poly.entity_id
_entity_poly.type
_entity_poly.pdbx_seq_one_letter_code
_entity_poly.pdbx_strand_id
1 'polypeptide(L)'
;MGSSFQCIKAIKRETTEDLARKFDRFDFRINENDEFTLVQRAKRELAGNGAPDEFIAMIYEGFRVFMIKTACTILANKTEGETDFIGPYTAAPLIDEMWCLAILYSEKYMELCQILVGGYIHRKPPDSLKGIKMVRLIWEDYTSKFWRLDSKYTVWIYNRDLKEMLESTYYKLMGYNTQGKIIISSSNLEDEVKYLRIILEIKVLNINLTRPNMIIPNSHIYFNSNTNDSVENIFNKIKSQLPLNLPKIVKRKYCTNKMISNYINEYVRFMTMLYFTNDPLTPSEEVDQVWHTHQCMTIEYKNFCSTIFNKFIYHTPTVGGESESTKHVNLYDITIEFYCFLFKESPPIGLWPTTADRFNPDNFLGSWFSLARIYQSKCKKQVN
;
A
#
# COMPACT_ATOMS: atom_id res chain seq x y z
N MET A 1 44.09 -12.40 -16.97
CA MET A 1 42.63 -12.29 -16.79
C MET A 1 42.15 -12.33 -15.33
N GLY A 2 42.94 -12.79 -14.35
CA GLY A 2 42.52 -12.88 -12.93
C GLY A 2 42.46 -11.57 -12.13
N SER A 3 43.34 -10.59 -12.39
CA SER A 3 43.40 -9.34 -11.59
C SER A 3 42.26 -8.36 -11.88
N SER A 4 41.88 -8.21 -13.16
CA SER A 4 40.74 -7.38 -13.58
C SER A 4 39.41 -7.90 -13.00
N PHE A 5 39.24 -9.23 -12.93
CA PHE A 5 38.03 -9.85 -12.39
C PHE A 5 37.91 -9.68 -10.86
N GLN A 6 39.03 -9.71 -10.14
CA GLN A 6 39.08 -9.44 -8.71
C GLN A 6 38.83 -7.96 -8.39
N CYS A 7 39.39 -7.04 -9.20
CA CYS A 7 39.15 -5.60 -9.09
C CYS A 7 37.66 -5.25 -9.30
N ILE A 8 37.03 -5.80 -10.34
CA ILE A 8 35.59 -5.61 -10.60
C ILE A 8 34.71 -6.15 -9.45
N LYS A 9 35.09 -7.31 -8.86
CA LYS A 9 34.38 -7.85 -7.69
C LYS A 9 34.54 -6.97 -6.45
N ALA A 10 35.73 -6.41 -6.23
CA ALA A 10 36.00 -5.50 -5.11
C ALA A 10 35.19 -4.21 -5.23
N ILE A 11 35.17 -3.58 -6.41
CA ILE A 11 34.39 -2.36 -6.68
C ILE A 11 32.88 -2.61 -6.46
N LYS A 12 32.36 -3.74 -6.97
CA LYS A 12 30.96 -4.12 -6.75
C LYS A 12 30.63 -4.33 -5.27
N ARG A 13 31.56 -4.91 -4.51
CA ARG A 13 31.41 -5.12 -3.07
C ARG A 13 31.41 -3.80 -2.31
N GLU A 14 32.39 -2.94 -2.57
CA GLU A 14 32.51 -1.62 -1.94
C GLU A 14 31.28 -0.74 -2.23
N THR A 15 30.78 -0.76 -3.46
CA THR A 15 29.53 -0.06 -3.84
C THR A 15 28.32 -0.60 -3.07
N THR A 16 28.25 -1.92 -2.88
CA THR A 16 27.14 -2.54 -2.13
C THR A 16 27.20 -2.17 -0.64
N GLU A 17 28.38 -2.20 -0.05
CA GLU A 17 28.62 -1.83 1.36
C GLU A 17 28.36 -0.33 1.60
N ASP A 18 28.67 0.54 0.64
CA ASP A 18 28.35 1.97 0.70
C ASP A 18 26.84 2.25 0.65
N LEU A 19 26.13 1.60 -0.29
CA LEU A 19 24.67 1.71 -0.39
C LEU A 19 23.97 1.17 0.86
N ALA A 20 24.47 0.08 1.42
CA ALA A 20 24.00 -0.45 2.70
C ALA A 20 24.16 0.59 3.82
N ARG A 21 25.34 1.18 3.98
CA ARG A 21 25.58 2.24 4.98
C ARG A 21 24.68 3.46 4.78
N LYS A 22 24.42 3.86 3.53
CA LYS A 22 23.50 4.95 3.19
C LYS A 22 22.07 4.64 3.57
N PHE A 23 21.58 3.44 3.24
CA PHE A 23 20.25 2.99 3.60
C PHE A 23 20.09 2.89 5.13
N ASP A 24 21.07 2.32 5.83
CA ASP A 24 21.01 2.09 7.28
C ASP A 24 21.01 3.37 8.12
N ARG A 25 21.56 4.47 7.56
CA ARG A 25 21.55 5.79 8.17
C ARG A 25 20.31 6.61 7.81
N PHE A 26 19.52 6.16 6.83
CA PHE A 26 18.35 6.89 6.39
C PHE A 26 17.20 6.71 7.37
N ASP A 27 16.58 7.82 7.75
CA ASP A 27 15.45 7.83 8.67
C ASP A 27 14.18 8.28 7.95
N PHE A 28 13.15 7.46 8.06
CA PHE A 28 11.84 7.75 7.47
C PHE A 28 10.98 8.67 8.33
N ARG A 29 11.41 9.03 9.55
CA ARG A 29 10.73 10.03 10.37
C ARG A 29 10.73 11.38 9.67
N ILE A 30 9.58 12.04 9.72
CA ILE A 30 9.35 13.41 9.24
C ILE A 30 10.00 14.38 10.24
N ASN A 31 9.81 14.15 11.54
CA ASN A 31 10.47 14.91 12.62
C ASN A 31 11.21 13.97 13.59
N GLU A 32 12.22 14.50 14.29
CA GLU A 32 13.05 13.73 15.22
C GLU A 32 12.25 13.03 16.34
N ASN A 33 11.11 13.62 16.73
CA ASN A 33 10.27 13.15 17.83
C ASN A 33 9.05 12.34 17.36
N ASP A 34 8.95 11.98 16.08
CA ASP A 34 7.83 11.18 15.58
C ASP A 34 7.73 9.85 16.35
N GLU A 35 6.55 9.59 16.89
CA GLU A 35 6.24 8.38 17.66
C GLU A 35 5.84 7.21 16.75
N PHE A 36 5.47 7.48 15.51
CA PHE A 36 5.01 6.50 14.53
C PHE A 36 5.98 6.36 13.35
N THR A 37 7.01 5.57 13.56
CA THR A 37 8.04 5.23 12.57
C THR A 37 7.51 4.34 11.44
N LEU A 38 8.26 4.23 10.35
CA LEU A 38 7.98 3.27 9.26
C LEU A 38 7.89 1.82 9.78
N VAL A 39 8.70 1.44 10.79
CA VAL A 39 8.67 0.09 11.38
C VAL A 39 7.38 -0.14 12.18
N GLN A 40 6.93 0.84 12.97
CA GLN A 40 5.64 0.75 13.67
C GLN A 40 4.47 0.72 12.69
N ARG A 41 4.54 1.51 11.60
CA ARG A 41 3.57 1.44 10.52
C ARG A 41 3.54 0.06 9.86
N ALA A 42 4.70 -0.53 9.58
CA ALA A 42 4.80 -1.88 9.04
C ALA A 42 4.22 -2.92 10.00
N LYS A 43 4.47 -2.80 11.31
CA LYS A 43 3.89 -3.68 12.33
C LYS A 43 2.36 -3.59 12.37
N ARG A 44 1.81 -2.36 12.24
CA ARG A 44 0.37 -2.15 12.15
C ARG A 44 -0.21 -2.73 10.87
N GLU A 45 0.33 -2.36 9.71
CA GLU A 45 -0.31 -2.57 8.41
C GLU A 45 0.09 -3.88 7.71
N LEU A 46 1.19 -4.52 8.08
CA LEU A 46 1.61 -5.80 7.50
C LEU A 46 1.33 -7.00 8.42
N ALA A 47 0.81 -6.75 9.62
CA ALA A 47 0.70 -7.76 10.66
C ALA A 47 -0.38 -7.53 11.73
N GLY A 48 -1.22 -6.50 11.60
CA GLY A 48 -2.33 -6.25 12.53
C GLY A 48 -1.88 -5.98 13.96
N ASN A 49 -0.67 -5.44 14.17
CA ASN A 49 0.00 -5.29 15.47
C ASN A 49 0.27 -6.60 16.24
N GLY A 50 -0.12 -7.76 15.69
CA GLY A 50 -0.04 -9.05 16.37
C GLY A 50 1.21 -9.86 16.08
N ALA A 51 2.00 -9.50 15.06
CA ALA A 51 3.23 -10.24 14.75
C ALA A 51 4.37 -9.94 15.74
N PRO A 52 5.23 -10.94 16.02
CA PRO A 52 6.46 -10.74 16.76
C PRO A 52 7.39 -9.72 16.08
N ASP A 53 8.19 -9.00 16.87
CA ASP A 53 9.13 -8.00 16.34
C ASP A 53 10.17 -8.63 15.41
N GLU A 54 10.55 -9.90 15.63
CA GLU A 54 11.45 -10.63 14.74
C GLU A 54 10.87 -10.79 13.33
N PHE A 55 9.55 -10.98 13.21
CA PHE A 55 8.90 -11.09 11.90
C PHE A 55 8.92 -9.77 11.16
N ILE A 56 8.66 -8.66 11.84
CA ILE A 56 8.74 -7.32 11.24
C ILE A 56 10.18 -6.98 10.86
N ALA A 57 11.16 -7.33 11.70
CA ALA A 57 12.58 -7.17 11.39
C ALA A 57 12.98 -7.96 10.14
N MET A 58 12.47 -9.18 9.95
CA MET A 58 12.70 -9.97 8.73
C MET A 58 12.12 -9.30 7.47
N ILE A 59 10.91 -8.73 7.55
CA ILE A 59 10.31 -7.98 6.43
C ILE A 59 11.17 -6.75 6.12
N TYR A 60 11.58 -6.01 7.14
CA TYR A 60 12.40 -4.81 6.98
C TYR A 60 13.76 -5.15 6.35
N GLU A 61 14.46 -6.18 6.84
CA GLU A 61 15.72 -6.64 6.24
C GLU A 61 15.52 -7.07 4.78
N GLY A 62 14.39 -7.70 4.48
CA GLY A 62 14.04 -8.05 3.12
C GLY A 62 13.86 -6.87 2.19
N PHE A 63 13.18 -5.83 2.67
CA PHE A 63 13.01 -4.56 1.96
C PHE A 63 14.36 -3.87 1.75
N ARG A 64 15.19 -3.81 2.79
CA ARG A 64 16.55 -3.29 2.73
C ARG A 64 17.40 -3.98 1.66
N VAL A 65 17.49 -5.31 1.69
CA VAL A 65 18.25 -6.09 0.69
C VAL A 65 17.70 -5.87 -0.72
N PHE A 66 16.37 -5.79 -0.86
CA PHE A 66 15.72 -5.51 -2.14
C PHE A 66 16.10 -4.12 -2.69
N MET A 67 16.07 -3.09 -1.85
CA MET A 67 16.41 -1.71 -2.25
C MET A 67 17.89 -1.56 -2.60
N ILE A 68 18.80 -2.13 -1.79
CA ILE A 68 20.24 -2.08 -2.06
C ILE A 68 20.55 -2.75 -3.41
N LYS A 69 19.99 -3.94 -3.68
CA LYS A 69 20.23 -4.64 -4.94
C LYS A 69 19.62 -3.92 -6.15
N THR A 70 18.45 -3.32 -5.97
CA THR A 70 17.83 -2.45 -6.97
C THR A 70 18.76 -1.29 -7.30
N ALA A 71 19.26 -0.57 -6.29
CA ALA A 71 20.20 0.54 -6.47
C ALA A 71 21.51 0.12 -7.13
N CYS A 72 22.13 -0.99 -6.70
CA CYS A 72 23.34 -1.53 -7.34
C CYS A 72 23.13 -1.79 -8.83
N THR A 73 21.96 -2.33 -9.20
CA THR A 73 21.65 -2.66 -10.59
C THR A 73 21.41 -1.41 -11.42
N ILE A 74 20.73 -0.42 -10.86
CA ILE A 74 20.53 0.88 -11.50
C ILE A 74 21.89 1.55 -11.72
N LEU A 75 22.72 1.71 -10.69
CA LEU A 75 24.01 2.37 -10.79
C LEU A 75 24.98 1.67 -11.76
N ALA A 76 24.88 0.35 -11.90
CA ALA A 76 25.70 -0.40 -12.85
C ALA A 76 25.31 -0.20 -14.32
N ASN A 77 24.09 0.27 -14.59
CA ASN A 77 23.55 0.43 -15.95
C ASN A 77 23.18 1.88 -16.29
N LYS A 78 23.19 2.80 -15.32
CA LYS A 78 22.75 4.18 -15.52
C LYS A 78 23.64 4.91 -16.51
N THR A 79 23.04 5.78 -17.29
CA THR A 79 23.77 6.71 -18.17
C THR A 79 23.98 8.06 -17.49
N GLU A 80 24.93 8.84 -17.99
CA GLU A 80 25.22 10.18 -17.44
C GLU A 80 23.99 11.08 -17.59
N GLY A 81 23.59 11.75 -16.49
CA GLY A 81 22.42 12.62 -16.45
C GLY A 81 21.07 11.91 -16.26
N GLU A 82 21.03 10.57 -16.26
CA GLU A 82 19.80 9.82 -15.98
C GLU A 82 19.40 9.96 -14.50
N THR A 83 18.13 10.32 -14.26
CA THR A 83 17.59 10.59 -12.91
C THR A 83 16.24 9.92 -12.65
N ASP A 84 15.71 9.16 -13.61
CA ASP A 84 14.41 8.51 -13.50
C ASP A 84 14.53 7.02 -13.84
N PHE A 85 14.39 6.15 -12.84
CA PHE A 85 14.77 4.75 -12.94
C PHE A 85 13.59 3.83 -12.66
N ILE A 86 13.51 2.69 -13.34
CA ILE A 86 12.52 1.64 -13.04
C ILE A 86 13.18 0.57 -12.18
N GLY A 87 12.54 0.19 -11.07
CA GLY A 87 12.95 -0.93 -10.24
C GLY A 87 13.11 -2.22 -11.08
N PRO A 88 14.30 -2.83 -11.16
CA PRO A 88 14.60 -3.90 -12.13
C PRO A 88 14.13 -5.29 -11.67
N TYR A 89 13.58 -5.39 -10.46
CA TYR A 89 13.28 -6.64 -9.79
C TYR A 89 11.84 -6.71 -9.31
N THR A 90 11.34 -7.94 -9.20
CA THR A 90 10.04 -8.24 -8.63
C THR A 90 10.21 -8.52 -7.14
N ALA A 91 9.57 -7.71 -6.29
CA ALA A 91 9.54 -7.94 -4.85
C ALA A 91 8.58 -9.10 -4.50
N ALA A 92 8.83 -9.75 -3.36
CA ALA A 92 7.80 -10.60 -2.75
C ALA A 92 6.65 -9.73 -2.25
N PRO A 93 5.39 -10.19 -2.20
CA PRO A 93 4.24 -9.38 -1.87
C PRO A 93 4.40 -8.57 -0.57
N LEU A 94 4.78 -9.16 0.55
CA LEU A 94 4.98 -8.39 1.80
C LEU A 94 6.17 -7.41 1.75
N ILE A 95 7.21 -7.72 0.96
CA ILE A 95 8.32 -6.79 0.71
C ILE A 95 7.87 -5.65 -0.22
N ASP A 96 7.01 -5.96 -1.17
CA ASP A 96 6.40 -5.00 -2.09
C ASP A 96 5.43 -4.07 -1.34
N GLU A 97 4.66 -4.59 -0.38
CA GLU A 97 3.83 -3.76 0.50
C GLU A 97 4.69 -2.90 1.44
N MET A 98 5.82 -3.40 1.95
CA MET A 98 6.78 -2.56 2.68
C MET A 98 7.33 -1.44 1.79
N TRP A 99 7.61 -1.73 0.52
CA TRP A 99 8.03 -0.71 -0.46
C TRP A 99 6.91 0.30 -0.75
N CYS A 100 5.66 -0.16 -0.87
CA CYS A 100 4.48 0.71 -0.93
C CYS A 100 4.44 1.64 0.29
N LEU A 101 4.57 1.12 1.52
CA LEU A 101 4.59 1.95 2.74
C LEU A 101 5.66 3.02 2.67
N ALA A 102 6.88 2.69 2.23
CA ALA A 102 7.95 3.66 2.04
C ALA A 102 7.54 4.76 1.03
N ILE A 103 6.97 4.40 -0.12
CA ILE A 103 6.46 5.36 -1.14
C ILE A 103 5.40 6.32 -0.57
N LEU A 104 4.57 5.85 0.38
CA LEU A 104 3.57 6.69 1.04
C LEU A 104 4.18 7.71 2.00
N TYR A 105 5.46 7.60 2.38
CA TYR A 105 6.23 8.72 2.92
C TYR A 105 6.86 9.46 1.73
N SER A 106 6.04 10.15 0.94
CA SER A 106 6.40 10.54 -0.43
C SER A 106 7.71 11.33 -0.52
N GLU A 107 7.91 12.32 0.34
CA GLU A 107 9.14 13.13 0.38
C GLU A 107 10.34 12.28 0.82
N LYS A 108 10.20 11.51 1.91
CA LYS A 108 11.28 10.65 2.41
C LYS A 108 11.69 9.57 1.42
N TYR A 109 10.74 9.00 0.68
CA TYR A 109 11.08 8.05 -0.37
C TYR A 109 11.85 8.70 -1.52
N MET A 110 11.52 9.93 -1.90
CA MET A 110 12.30 10.69 -2.88
C MET A 110 13.72 10.97 -2.37
N GLU A 111 13.88 11.39 -1.10
CA GLU A 111 15.18 11.59 -0.45
C GLU A 111 16.02 10.31 -0.46
N LEU A 112 15.43 9.17 -0.06
CA LEU A 112 16.08 7.87 -0.09
C LEU A 112 16.55 7.51 -1.50
N CYS A 113 15.69 7.66 -2.51
CA CYS A 113 16.07 7.37 -3.89
C CYS A 113 17.22 8.27 -4.36
N GLN A 114 17.18 9.57 -4.02
CA GLN A 114 18.24 10.52 -4.35
C GLN A 114 19.58 10.10 -3.73
N ILE A 115 19.57 9.67 -2.47
CA ILE A 115 20.77 9.18 -1.75
C ILE A 115 21.32 7.90 -2.39
N LEU A 116 20.45 6.98 -2.79
CA LEU A 116 20.86 5.67 -3.30
C LEU A 116 21.31 5.70 -4.76
N VAL A 117 20.60 6.40 -5.64
CA VAL A 117 20.84 6.34 -7.09
C VAL A 117 21.06 7.70 -7.75
N GLY A 118 20.82 8.80 -7.04
CA GLY A 118 20.91 10.16 -7.59
C GLY A 118 19.69 10.54 -8.43
N GLY A 119 18.53 9.98 -8.15
CA GLY A 119 17.28 10.19 -8.89
C GLY A 119 16.10 9.51 -8.21
N TYR A 120 15.05 9.18 -8.96
CA TYR A 120 13.85 8.51 -8.44
C TYR A 120 13.77 7.04 -8.90
N ILE A 121 13.38 6.14 -7.99
CA ILE A 121 13.16 4.72 -8.31
C ILE A 121 11.65 4.47 -8.41
N HIS A 122 11.15 4.37 -9.62
CA HIS A 122 9.78 4.00 -9.92
C HIS A 122 9.48 2.54 -9.58
N ARG A 123 8.40 2.34 -8.82
CA ARG A 123 7.81 1.03 -8.58
C ARG A 123 6.97 0.61 -9.78
N LYS A 124 7.56 -0.21 -10.65
CA LYS A 124 6.89 -0.92 -11.74
C LYS A 124 7.55 -2.29 -11.91
N PRO A 125 6.93 -3.37 -11.42
CA PRO A 125 7.50 -4.71 -11.56
C PRO A 125 7.73 -5.05 -13.04
N PRO A 126 8.86 -5.69 -13.40
CA PRO A 126 9.09 -6.14 -14.77
C PRO A 126 8.06 -7.22 -15.17
N ASP A 127 7.79 -7.33 -16.48
CA ASP A 127 6.84 -8.32 -17.03
C ASP A 127 7.23 -9.78 -16.71
N SER A 128 8.53 -10.02 -16.52
CA SER A 128 9.07 -11.32 -16.10
C SER A 128 9.49 -11.29 -14.65
N LEU A 129 9.23 -12.38 -13.93
CA LEU A 129 9.65 -12.55 -12.54
C LEU A 129 11.17 -12.53 -12.44
N LYS A 130 11.74 -11.41 -11.98
CA LYS A 130 13.18 -11.23 -11.80
C LYS A 130 13.50 -11.09 -10.32
N GLY A 131 14.63 -11.64 -9.89
CA GLY A 131 15.11 -11.43 -8.53
C GLY A 131 14.53 -12.36 -7.45
N ILE A 132 13.77 -13.39 -7.82
CA ILE A 132 13.16 -14.34 -6.85
C ILE A 132 14.19 -14.99 -5.91
N LYS A 133 15.45 -15.15 -6.34
CA LYS A 133 16.55 -15.63 -5.50
C LYS A 133 16.85 -14.72 -4.32
N MET A 134 16.58 -13.42 -4.44
CA MET A 134 16.75 -12.44 -3.35
C MET A 134 15.70 -12.64 -2.27
N VAL A 135 14.46 -12.92 -2.66
CA VAL A 135 13.37 -13.25 -1.73
C VAL A 135 13.71 -14.48 -0.89
N ARG A 136 14.40 -15.46 -1.48
CA ARG A 136 14.86 -16.66 -0.78
C ARG A 136 15.88 -16.42 0.33
N LEU A 137 16.53 -15.26 0.35
CA LEU A 137 17.42 -14.88 1.45
C LEU A 137 16.61 -14.54 2.72
N ILE A 138 15.33 -14.20 2.58
CA ILE A 138 14.42 -13.83 3.67
C ILE A 138 13.52 -15.03 3.99
N TRP A 139 12.97 -15.69 2.96
CA TRP A 139 12.15 -16.88 3.07
C TRP A 139 12.69 -18.00 2.17
N GLU A 140 13.42 -18.95 2.75
CA GLU A 140 14.09 -20.02 2.01
C GLU A 140 13.14 -20.86 1.15
N ASP A 141 11.89 -21.02 1.59
CA ASP A 141 10.85 -21.83 0.93
C ASP A 141 10.15 -21.11 -0.25
N TYR A 142 10.50 -19.85 -0.52
CA TYR A 142 9.82 -19.02 -1.50
C TYR A 142 10.14 -19.47 -2.95
N THR A 143 9.19 -20.15 -3.60
CA THR A 143 9.31 -20.58 -5.01
C THR A 143 8.63 -19.60 -5.96
N SER A 144 8.97 -19.64 -7.25
CA SER A 144 8.26 -18.87 -8.27
C SER A 144 6.78 -19.28 -8.40
N LYS A 145 6.47 -20.57 -8.20
CA LYS A 145 5.09 -21.06 -8.15
C LYS A 145 4.34 -20.46 -6.96
N PHE A 146 4.95 -20.48 -5.77
CA PHE A 146 4.35 -19.87 -4.57
C PHE A 146 4.19 -18.36 -4.73
N TRP A 147 5.18 -17.66 -5.30
CA TRP A 147 5.08 -16.22 -5.59
C TRP A 147 3.85 -15.86 -6.42
N ARG A 148 3.55 -16.63 -7.48
CA ARG A 148 2.38 -16.37 -8.34
C ARG A 148 1.07 -16.52 -7.59
N LEU A 149 1.00 -17.47 -6.67
CA LEU A 149 -0.14 -17.63 -5.79
C LEU A 149 -0.22 -16.47 -4.78
N ASP A 150 0.88 -16.23 -4.06
CA ASP A 150 0.93 -15.25 -2.98
C ASP A 150 0.65 -13.83 -3.48
N SER A 151 1.22 -13.44 -4.63
CA SER A 151 0.96 -12.14 -5.27
C SER A 151 -0.50 -11.94 -5.69
N LYS A 152 -1.24 -13.01 -5.98
CA LYS A 152 -2.65 -12.94 -6.34
C LYS A 152 -3.57 -12.83 -5.11
N TYR A 153 -3.10 -13.31 -3.95
CA TYR A 153 -3.89 -13.49 -2.74
C TYR A 153 -3.27 -12.89 -1.47
N THR A 154 -2.34 -11.94 -1.63
CA THR A 154 -2.01 -10.97 -0.59
C THR A 154 -3.05 -9.85 -0.69
N VAL A 155 -3.87 -9.74 0.34
CA VAL A 155 -5.05 -8.85 0.38
C VAL A 155 -5.06 -8.06 1.68
N TRP A 156 -5.68 -6.89 1.64
CA TRP A 156 -5.97 -6.09 2.82
C TRP A 156 -7.26 -6.59 3.47
N ILE A 157 -7.22 -6.76 4.79
CA ILE A 157 -8.36 -7.24 5.58
C ILE A 157 -8.48 -6.33 6.81
N TYR A 158 -9.69 -5.83 7.09
CA TYR A 158 -9.96 -5.18 8.35
C TYR A 158 -9.85 -6.20 9.50
N ASN A 159 -9.24 -5.83 10.62
CA ASN A 159 -9.04 -6.70 11.78
C ASN A 159 -10.38 -7.26 12.31
N ARG A 160 -11.46 -6.47 12.27
CA ARG A 160 -12.82 -6.93 12.60
C ARG A 160 -13.30 -8.08 11.71
N ASP A 161 -12.90 -8.08 10.43
CA ASP A 161 -13.26 -9.11 9.47
C ASP A 161 -12.35 -10.32 9.53
N LEU A 162 -11.10 -10.11 9.96
CA LEU A 162 -10.10 -11.16 10.10
C LEU A 162 -10.55 -12.26 11.05
N LYS A 163 -11.11 -11.91 12.22
CA LYS A 163 -11.57 -12.89 13.22
C LYS A 163 -12.57 -13.87 12.61
N GLU A 164 -13.64 -13.37 12.02
CA GLU A 164 -14.70 -14.20 11.44
C GLU A 164 -14.20 -15.01 10.24
N MET A 165 -13.29 -14.45 9.42
CA MET A 165 -12.64 -15.19 8.35
C MET A 165 -11.80 -16.35 8.91
N LEU A 166 -11.02 -16.13 9.97
CA LEU A 166 -10.22 -17.17 10.63
C LEU A 166 -11.12 -18.24 11.27
N GLU A 167 -12.22 -17.87 11.91
CA GLU A 167 -13.19 -18.81 12.47
C GLU A 167 -13.83 -19.66 11.37
N SER A 168 -14.30 -19.05 10.28
CA SER A 168 -14.86 -19.75 9.12
C SER A 168 -13.84 -20.71 8.50
N THR A 169 -12.59 -20.28 8.43
CA THR A 169 -11.47 -21.11 7.96
C THR A 169 -11.26 -22.29 8.91
N TYR A 170 -11.22 -22.07 10.22
CA TYR A 170 -11.06 -23.11 11.23
C TYR A 170 -12.17 -24.17 11.16
N TYR A 171 -13.44 -23.77 11.11
CA TYR A 171 -14.55 -24.73 11.05
C TYR A 171 -14.55 -25.56 9.76
N LYS A 172 -14.25 -24.94 8.61
CA LYS A 172 -14.04 -25.69 7.37
C LYS A 172 -12.91 -26.70 7.54
N LEU A 173 -11.82 -26.29 8.18
CA LEU A 173 -10.64 -27.13 8.35
C LEU A 173 -10.88 -28.30 9.32
N MET A 174 -11.67 -28.11 10.37
CA MET A 174 -12.11 -29.17 11.29
C MET A 174 -12.98 -30.23 10.60
N GLY A 175 -13.62 -29.89 9.47
CA GLY A 175 -14.31 -30.85 8.62
C GLY A 175 -13.36 -31.82 7.89
N TYR A 176 -12.08 -31.48 7.75
CA TYR A 176 -11.08 -32.44 7.28
C TYR A 176 -10.67 -33.33 8.46
N ASN A 177 -11.10 -34.59 8.43
CA ASN A 177 -10.74 -35.61 9.43
C ASN A 177 -9.21 -35.82 9.46
N THR A 178 -8.51 -35.00 10.23
CA THR A 178 -7.06 -34.92 10.24
C THR A 178 -6.56 -35.03 11.68
N GLN A 179 -5.76 -36.06 11.95
CA GLN A 179 -5.12 -36.28 13.26
C GLN A 179 -4.07 -35.20 13.53
N GLY A 180 -4.50 -34.05 14.06
CA GLY A 180 -3.64 -33.00 14.63
C GLY A 180 -2.87 -32.13 13.63
N LYS A 181 -2.95 -32.40 12.32
CA LYS A 181 -2.38 -31.55 11.26
C LYS A 181 -3.24 -31.53 10.01
N ILE A 182 -3.60 -30.33 9.58
CA ILE A 182 -4.28 -30.11 8.31
C ILE A 182 -3.26 -30.22 7.17
N ILE A 183 -3.46 -31.17 6.27
CA ILE A 183 -2.62 -31.36 5.09
C ILE A 183 -3.42 -30.92 3.87
N ILE A 184 -3.07 -29.75 3.32
CA ILE A 184 -3.61 -29.30 2.04
C ILE A 184 -2.59 -29.66 0.96
N SER A 185 -3.03 -30.47 -0.02
CA SER A 185 -2.18 -30.79 -1.16
C SER A 185 -1.87 -29.54 -1.96
N SER A 186 -0.66 -29.46 -2.53
CA SER A 186 -0.27 -28.30 -3.35
C SER A 186 -1.14 -28.09 -4.60
N SER A 187 -1.89 -29.11 -5.04
CA SER A 187 -2.86 -29.03 -6.13
C SER A 187 -4.15 -28.31 -5.72
N ASN A 188 -4.53 -28.40 -4.43
CA ASN A 188 -5.80 -27.86 -3.92
C ASN A 188 -5.62 -26.49 -3.24
N LEU A 189 -4.38 -26.09 -2.96
CA LEU A 189 -4.08 -24.84 -2.23
C LEU A 189 -4.67 -23.60 -2.91
N GLU A 190 -4.64 -23.49 -4.24
CA GLU A 190 -5.22 -22.32 -4.90
C GLU A 190 -6.75 -22.26 -4.72
N ASP A 191 -7.44 -23.41 -4.71
CA ASP A 191 -8.89 -23.45 -4.53
C ASP A 191 -9.29 -23.12 -3.10
N GLU A 192 -8.52 -23.57 -2.11
CA GLU A 192 -8.67 -23.16 -0.71
C GLU A 192 -8.52 -21.65 -0.53
N VAL A 193 -7.49 -21.07 -1.15
CA VAL A 193 -7.24 -19.63 -1.08
C VAL A 193 -8.30 -18.82 -1.85
N LYS A 194 -8.82 -19.33 -2.99
CA LYS A 194 -9.97 -18.73 -3.68
C LYS A 194 -11.20 -18.68 -2.77
N TYR A 195 -11.46 -19.75 -2.04
CA TYR A 195 -12.59 -19.82 -1.12
C TYR A 195 -12.48 -18.76 -0.01
N LEU A 196 -11.31 -18.60 0.63
CA LEU A 196 -11.10 -17.55 1.62
C LEU A 196 -11.36 -16.15 1.04
N ARG A 197 -10.88 -15.91 -0.17
CA ARG A 197 -11.13 -14.65 -0.86
C ARG A 197 -12.63 -14.41 -1.11
N ILE A 198 -13.40 -15.45 -1.48
CA ILE A 198 -14.85 -15.32 -1.68
C ILE A 198 -15.55 -14.91 -0.37
N ILE A 199 -15.15 -15.47 0.78
CA ILE A 199 -15.70 -15.06 2.09
C ILE A 199 -15.49 -13.55 2.31
N LEU A 200 -14.28 -13.05 2.04
CA LEU A 200 -13.97 -11.62 2.15
C LEU A 200 -14.78 -10.78 1.16
N GLU A 201 -14.89 -11.24 -0.10
CA GLU A 201 -15.68 -10.53 -1.12
C GLU A 201 -17.16 -10.44 -0.74
N ILE A 202 -17.75 -11.47 -0.12
CA ILE A 202 -19.15 -11.49 0.33
C ILE A 202 -19.42 -10.41 1.38
N LYS A 203 -18.49 -10.21 2.32
CA LYS A 203 -18.63 -9.19 3.37
C LYS A 203 -18.65 -7.77 2.83
N VAL A 204 -17.92 -7.53 1.73
CA VAL A 204 -17.83 -6.21 1.08
C VAL A 204 -19.03 -5.97 0.13
N LEU A 205 -19.98 -6.91 -0.01
CA LEU A 205 -21.10 -6.77 -0.95
C LEU A 205 -22.16 -5.74 -0.53
N ASN A 206 -22.29 -5.43 0.76
CA ASN A 206 -23.40 -4.63 1.29
C ASN A 206 -22.90 -3.32 1.91
N ILE A 207 -22.25 -2.48 1.10
CA ILE A 207 -21.86 -1.14 1.56
C ILE A 207 -23.12 -0.28 1.71
N ASN A 208 -23.27 0.36 2.86
CA ASN A 208 -24.35 1.30 3.10
C ASN A 208 -24.09 2.61 2.35
N LEU A 209 -24.78 2.82 1.22
CA LEU A 209 -24.64 4.04 0.42
C LEU A 209 -25.61 5.16 0.82
N THR A 210 -26.32 5.01 1.95
CA THR A 210 -27.19 6.06 2.46
C THR A 210 -26.38 7.31 2.79
N ARG A 211 -26.94 8.46 2.39
CA ARG A 211 -26.38 9.79 2.63
C ARG A 211 -27.14 10.43 3.80
N PRO A 212 -26.47 10.75 4.92
CA PRO A 212 -27.15 11.36 6.06
C PRO A 212 -27.62 12.78 5.71
N ASN A 213 -28.70 13.24 6.30
CA ASN A 213 -29.09 14.65 6.15
C ASN A 213 -28.11 15.53 6.93
N MET A 214 -27.25 16.24 6.21
CA MET A 214 -26.28 17.19 6.76
C MET A 214 -26.62 18.60 6.30
N ILE A 215 -26.29 19.59 7.14
CA ILE A 215 -26.41 21.00 6.76
C ILE A 215 -25.34 21.28 5.71
N ILE A 216 -25.76 21.73 4.53
CA ILE A 216 -24.84 22.14 3.46
C ILE A 216 -24.43 23.59 3.73
N PRO A 217 -23.14 23.87 4.00
CA PRO A 217 -22.70 25.23 4.24
C PRO A 217 -22.74 26.06 2.93
N ASN A 218 -23.02 27.35 3.06
CA ASN A 218 -23.06 28.28 1.93
C ASN A 218 -21.65 28.71 1.47
N SER A 219 -20.65 28.58 2.34
CA SER A 219 -19.25 28.92 2.11
C SER A 219 -18.37 27.96 2.91
N HIS A 220 -17.11 27.77 2.50
CA HIS A 220 -16.15 26.96 3.25
C HIS A 220 -14.77 27.61 3.25
N ILE A 221 -14.10 27.63 4.39
CA ILE A 221 -12.81 28.33 4.58
C ILE A 221 -11.68 27.76 3.70
N TYR A 222 -11.72 26.46 3.40
CA TYR A 222 -10.72 25.79 2.55
C TYR A 222 -11.01 25.94 1.05
N PHE A 223 -12.13 26.57 0.67
CA PHE A 223 -12.43 26.74 -0.75
C PHE A 223 -11.54 27.83 -1.36
N ASN A 224 -10.64 27.41 -2.24
CA ASN A 224 -9.82 28.32 -3.03
C ASN A 224 -10.60 28.84 -4.23
N SER A 225 -11.20 30.02 -4.10
CA SER A 225 -11.98 30.67 -5.16
C SER A 225 -11.15 31.21 -6.33
N ASN A 226 -9.83 31.07 -6.31
CA ASN A 226 -8.95 31.56 -7.39
C ASN A 226 -8.96 30.67 -8.64
N THR A 227 -9.65 29.53 -8.60
CA THR A 227 -9.82 28.65 -9.76
C THR A 227 -11.12 28.98 -10.49
N ASN A 228 -11.06 29.23 -11.79
CA ASN A 228 -12.26 29.48 -12.62
C ASN A 228 -12.93 28.18 -13.12
N ASP A 229 -12.36 27.02 -12.80
CA ASP A 229 -12.86 25.72 -13.25
C ASP A 229 -14.11 25.29 -12.48
N SER A 230 -15.06 24.67 -13.17
CA SER A 230 -16.23 24.08 -12.53
C SER A 230 -15.87 22.76 -11.85
N VAL A 231 -16.54 22.46 -10.73
CA VAL A 231 -16.37 21.19 -9.99
C VAL A 231 -16.61 19.98 -10.90
N GLU A 232 -17.63 20.04 -11.75
CA GLU A 232 -17.97 18.97 -12.70
C GLU A 232 -16.87 18.75 -13.75
N ASN A 233 -16.29 19.83 -14.30
CA ASN A 233 -15.21 19.72 -15.29
C ASN A 233 -13.97 19.07 -14.68
N ILE A 234 -13.59 19.47 -13.47
CA ILE A 234 -12.44 18.90 -12.76
C ILE A 234 -12.70 17.45 -12.38
N PHE A 235 -13.90 17.12 -11.89
CA PHE A 235 -14.30 15.74 -11.59
C PHE A 235 -14.16 14.84 -12.83
N ASN A 236 -14.70 15.27 -13.97
CA ASN A 236 -14.62 14.53 -15.23
C ASN A 236 -13.18 14.43 -15.75
N LYS A 237 -12.39 15.51 -15.65
CA LYS A 237 -10.97 15.52 -16.00
C LYS A 237 -10.22 14.48 -15.17
N ILE A 238 -10.33 14.52 -13.85
CA ILE A 238 -9.68 13.56 -12.93
C ILE A 238 -10.08 12.13 -13.30
N LYS A 239 -11.38 11.86 -13.46
CA LYS A 239 -11.88 10.54 -13.82
C LYS A 239 -11.28 10.00 -15.12
N SER A 240 -11.11 10.87 -16.12
CA SER A 240 -10.51 10.50 -17.41
C SER A 240 -8.99 10.24 -17.34
N GLN A 241 -8.31 10.85 -16.37
CA GLN A 241 -6.86 10.71 -16.19
C GLN A 241 -6.48 9.55 -15.26
N LEU A 242 -7.45 8.85 -14.65
CA LEU A 242 -7.14 7.70 -13.81
C LEU A 242 -6.60 6.52 -14.63
N PRO A 243 -5.64 5.75 -14.08
CA PRO A 243 -5.12 4.57 -14.77
C PRO A 243 -6.20 3.51 -14.97
N LEU A 244 -6.31 2.97 -16.19
CA LEU A 244 -7.33 1.97 -16.55
C LEU A 244 -7.28 0.70 -15.68
N ASN A 245 -6.10 0.34 -15.19
CA ASN A 245 -5.88 -0.84 -14.34
C ASN A 245 -6.07 -0.55 -12.84
N LEU A 246 -6.19 0.71 -12.39
CA LEU A 246 -6.38 1.05 -10.97
C LEU A 246 -7.59 0.32 -10.36
N PRO A 247 -8.79 0.32 -10.96
CA PRO A 247 -9.94 -0.43 -10.42
C PRO A 247 -9.67 -1.93 -10.27
N LYS A 248 -8.93 -2.54 -11.21
CA LYS A 248 -8.58 -3.96 -11.17
C LYS A 248 -7.61 -4.27 -10.01
N ILE A 249 -6.67 -3.38 -9.74
CA ILE A 249 -5.70 -3.53 -8.65
C ILE A 249 -6.42 -3.38 -7.30
N VAL A 250 -7.21 -2.33 -7.13
CA VAL A 250 -8.01 -2.08 -5.91
C VAL A 250 -8.95 -3.26 -5.64
N LYS A 251 -9.70 -3.71 -6.65
CA LYS A 251 -10.59 -4.88 -6.55
C LYS A 251 -9.87 -6.14 -6.07
N ARG A 252 -8.64 -6.37 -6.54
CA ARG A 252 -7.84 -7.53 -6.13
C ARG A 252 -7.32 -7.38 -4.70
N LYS A 253 -6.82 -6.20 -4.36
CA LYS A 253 -6.18 -5.90 -3.08
C LYS A 253 -7.16 -5.86 -1.92
N TYR A 254 -8.36 -5.30 -2.12
CA TYR A 254 -9.33 -5.03 -1.05
C TYR A 254 -10.63 -5.85 -1.16
N CYS A 255 -10.67 -6.84 -2.06
CA CYS A 255 -11.84 -7.73 -2.23
C CYS A 255 -13.16 -6.99 -2.56
N THR A 256 -13.13 -5.84 -3.24
CA THR A 256 -14.28 -4.94 -3.47
C THR A 256 -15.12 -5.25 -4.72
N ASN A 257 -15.26 -6.53 -5.09
CA ASN A 257 -15.64 -7.00 -6.43
C ASN A 257 -16.80 -6.24 -7.13
N LYS A 258 -18.00 -6.20 -6.51
CA LYS A 258 -19.19 -5.57 -7.09
C LYS A 258 -19.31 -4.06 -6.80
N MET A 259 -18.52 -3.55 -5.86
CA MET A 259 -18.65 -2.18 -5.34
C MET A 259 -17.55 -1.23 -5.83
N ILE A 260 -16.58 -1.74 -6.59
CA ILE A 260 -15.38 -1.01 -7.00
C ILE A 260 -15.65 0.37 -7.61
N SER A 261 -16.73 0.54 -8.38
CA SER A 261 -17.09 1.83 -8.98
C SER A 261 -17.36 2.91 -7.94
N ASN A 262 -17.94 2.54 -6.79
CA ASN A 262 -18.25 3.49 -5.72
C ASN A 262 -16.97 4.01 -5.07
N TYR A 263 -16.04 3.10 -4.73
CA TYR A 263 -14.72 3.48 -4.21
C TYR A 263 -13.94 4.39 -5.17
N ILE A 264 -13.94 4.06 -6.46
CA ILE A 264 -13.24 4.87 -7.47
C ILE A 264 -13.91 6.24 -7.62
N ASN A 265 -15.24 6.32 -7.62
CA ASN A 265 -15.94 7.60 -7.71
C ASN A 265 -15.67 8.49 -6.47
N GLU A 266 -15.68 7.93 -5.26
CA GLU A 266 -15.38 8.70 -4.05
C GLU A 266 -13.90 9.13 -3.99
N TYR A 267 -12.98 8.32 -4.52
CA TYR A 267 -11.59 8.73 -4.74
C TYR A 267 -11.45 9.88 -5.75
N VAL A 268 -12.21 9.87 -6.85
CA VAL A 268 -12.28 11.01 -7.78
C VAL A 268 -12.78 12.25 -7.05
N ARG A 269 -13.84 12.13 -6.23
CA ARG A 269 -14.37 13.25 -5.43
C ARG A 269 -13.31 13.83 -4.49
N PHE A 270 -12.58 12.97 -3.78
CA PHE A 270 -11.49 13.41 -2.90
C PHE A 270 -10.39 14.16 -3.67
N MET A 271 -9.97 13.65 -4.82
CA MET A 271 -9.00 14.34 -5.68
C MET A 271 -9.56 15.66 -6.24
N THR A 272 -10.87 15.75 -6.51
CA THR A 272 -11.53 17.00 -6.87
C THR A 272 -11.49 17.99 -5.71
N MET A 273 -11.74 17.56 -4.47
CA MET A 273 -11.60 18.44 -3.30
C MET A 273 -10.19 19.00 -3.19
N LEU A 274 -9.16 18.15 -3.32
CA LEU A 274 -7.74 18.57 -3.31
C LEU A 274 -7.39 19.60 -4.41
N TYR A 275 -8.17 19.66 -5.50
CA TYR A 275 -7.96 20.67 -6.55
C TYR A 275 -8.45 22.07 -6.12
N PHE A 276 -9.53 22.12 -5.33
CA PHE A 276 -10.18 23.35 -4.89
C PHE A 276 -9.75 23.81 -3.50
N THR A 277 -8.67 23.26 -2.93
CA THR A 277 -8.10 23.67 -1.65
C THR A 277 -6.59 23.80 -1.71
N ASN A 278 -6.03 24.68 -0.89
CA ASN A 278 -4.59 24.70 -0.59
C ASN A 278 -4.27 24.09 0.77
N ASP A 279 -5.30 23.78 1.55
CA ASP A 279 -5.21 23.22 2.90
C ASP A 279 -5.22 21.68 2.86
N PRO A 280 -4.60 21.01 3.84
CA PRO A 280 -4.60 19.56 3.93
C PRO A 280 -6.02 19.03 4.16
N LEU A 281 -6.32 17.89 3.55
CA LEU A 281 -7.54 17.13 3.81
C LEU A 281 -7.17 15.75 4.31
N THR A 282 -8.08 15.13 5.08
CA THR A 282 -7.92 13.75 5.52
C THR A 282 -9.07 12.92 4.92
N PRO A 283 -8.80 11.94 4.03
CA PRO A 283 -9.84 11.09 3.42
C PRO A 283 -10.40 10.08 4.43
N SER A 284 -11.50 9.39 4.11
CA SER A 284 -11.86 8.14 4.81
C SER A 284 -10.84 7.03 4.52
N GLU A 285 -10.82 5.97 5.34
CA GLU A 285 -9.93 4.81 5.11
C GLU A 285 -10.18 4.18 3.73
N GLU A 286 -11.44 4.01 3.33
CA GLU A 286 -11.83 3.46 2.04
C GLU A 286 -11.26 4.24 0.86
N VAL A 287 -11.28 5.57 0.95
CA VAL A 287 -10.76 6.46 -0.08
C VAL A 287 -9.23 6.53 -0.03
N ASP A 288 -8.65 6.52 1.17
CA ASP A 288 -7.21 6.53 1.38
C ASP A 288 -6.55 5.28 0.77
N GLN A 289 -7.16 4.11 0.93
CA GLN A 289 -6.64 2.86 0.35
C GLN A 289 -6.63 2.86 -1.19
N VAL A 290 -7.60 3.53 -1.83
CA VAL A 290 -7.56 3.77 -3.29
C VAL A 290 -6.46 4.76 -3.64
N TRP A 291 -6.31 5.83 -2.86
CA TRP A 291 -5.26 6.82 -3.05
C TRP A 291 -3.87 6.19 -2.92
N HIS A 292 -3.59 5.47 -1.84
CA HIS A 292 -2.33 4.74 -1.63
C HIS A 292 -2.02 3.81 -2.80
N THR A 293 -3.04 3.09 -3.30
CA THR A 293 -2.87 2.21 -4.46
C THR A 293 -2.41 2.99 -5.69
N HIS A 294 -3.01 4.15 -5.94
CA HIS A 294 -2.62 5.00 -7.05
C HIS A 294 -1.22 5.60 -6.83
N GLN A 295 -0.88 6.07 -5.63
CA GLN A 295 0.47 6.58 -5.31
C GLN A 295 1.57 5.53 -5.53
N CYS A 296 1.29 4.27 -5.23
CA CYS A 296 2.21 3.16 -5.47
C CYS A 296 2.35 2.79 -6.96
N MET A 297 1.49 3.32 -7.85
CA MET A 297 1.67 3.34 -9.29
C MET A 297 2.48 4.58 -9.69
N THR A 298 3.72 4.62 -9.23
CA THR A 298 4.52 5.85 -9.14
C THR A 298 4.69 6.63 -10.46
N ILE A 299 4.72 5.94 -11.61
CA ILE A 299 4.83 6.60 -12.93
C ILE A 299 3.49 7.27 -13.27
N GLU A 300 2.41 6.49 -13.17
CA GLU A 300 1.06 6.94 -13.46
C GLU A 300 0.63 8.07 -12.51
N TYR A 301 0.97 7.98 -11.23
CA TYR A 301 0.65 9.00 -10.23
C TYR A 301 1.41 10.30 -10.46
N LYS A 302 2.70 10.23 -10.79
CA LYS A 302 3.51 11.41 -11.16
C LYS A 302 2.90 12.14 -12.35
N ASN A 303 2.53 11.39 -13.40
CA ASN A 303 1.88 11.95 -14.59
C ASN A 303 0.50 12.55 -14.26
N PHE A 304 -0.33 11.81 -13.53
CA PHE A 304 -1.64 12.28 -13.06
C PHE A 304 -1.52 13.60 -12.28
N CYS A 305 -0.58 13.66 -11.33
CA CYS A 305 -0.34 14.86 -10.53
C CYS A 305 0.08 16.05 -11.40
N SER A 306 1.01 15.84 -12.33
CA SER A 306 1.45 16.87 -13.27
C SER A 306 0.31 17.36 -14.16
N THR A 307 -0.58 16.48 -14.64
CA THR A 307 -1.66 16.83 -15.56
C THR A 307 -2.84 17.52 -14.88
N ILE A 308 -3.17 17.11 -13.65
CA ILE A 308 -4.31 17.65 -12.90
C ILE A 308 -3.90 18.89 -12.11
N PHE A 309 -2.84 18.81 -11.32
CA PHE A 309 -2.51 19.81 -10.31
C PHE A 309 -1.29 20.68 -10.68
N ASN A 310 -0.58 20.37 -11.77
CA ASN A 310 0.71 20.98 -12.12
C ASN A 310 1.78 20.89 -11.01
N LYS A 311 1.58 20.01 -10.04
CA LYS A 311 2.50 19.75 -8.91
C LYS A 311 2.29 18.33 -8.41
N PHE A 312 3.30 17.78 -7.75
CA PHE A 312 3.15 16.51 -7.04
C PHE A 312 2.28 16.71 -5.78
N ILE A 313 1.31 15.83 -5.56
CA ILE A 313 0.52 15.82 -4.34
C ILE A 313 1.18 14.82 -3.39
N TYR A 314 1.87 15.34 -2.37
CA TYR A 314 2.55 14.53 -1.36
C TYR A 314 1.55 13.90 -0.41
N HIS A 315 1.79 12.64 -0.05
CA HIS A 315 1.15 12.02 1.11
C HIS A 315 2.14 12.00 2.27
N THR A 316 1.63 12.37 3.44
CA THR A 316 2.36 12.41 4.69
C THR A 316 1.59 11.59 5.72
N PRO A 317 2.12 10.44 6.14
CA PRO A 317 1.46 9.62 7.17
C PRO A 317 1.39 10.35 8.51
N THR A 318 0.52 9.90 9.41
CA THR A 318 0.51 10.39 10.79
C THR A 318 1.87 10.18 11.45
N VAL A 319 2.32 11.15 12.25
CA VAL A 319 3.56 11.02 13.06
C VAL A 319 3.32 10.40 14.45
N GLY A 320 2.07 10.02 14.75
CA GLY A 320 1.69 9.45 16.05
C GLY A 320 1.51 10.49 17.16
N GLY A 321 1.11 10.02 18.33
CA GLY A 321 0.82 10.87 19.50
C GLY A 321 -0.60 11.46 19.51
N GLU A 322 -0.97 11.99 20.67
CA GLU A 322 -2.30 12.54 20.94
C GLU A 322 -2.60 13.77 20.07
N SER A 323 -1.63 14.69 19.93
CA SER A 323 -1.78 15.90 19.13
C SER A 323 -2.09 15.61 17.65
N GLU A 324 -1.39 14.66 17.03
CA GLU A 324 -1.68 14.28 15.64
C GLU A 324 -3.03 13.57 15.53
N SER A 325 -3.40 12.77 16.53
CA SER A 325 -4.70 12.10 16.56
C SER A 325 -5.83 13.15 16.56
N THR A 326 -5.76 14.15 17.44
CA THR A 326 -6.72 15.27 17.49
C THR A 326 -6.74 16.06 16.18
N LYS A 327 -5.57 16.34 15.59
CA LYS A 327 -5.45 17.03 14.30
C LYS A 327 -6.15 16.25 13.18
N HIS A 328 -5.93 14.93 13.06
CA HIS A 328 -6.57 14.12 12.01
C HIS A 328 -8.08 13.99 12.20
N VAL A 329 -8.55 13.92 13.44
CA VAL A 329 -9.99 13.97 13.77
C VAL A 329 -10.60 15.28 13.25
N ASN A 330 -10.02 16.43 13.62
CA ASN A 330 -10.49 17.74 13.19
C ASN A 330 -10.43 17.92 11.66
N LEU A 331 -9.33 17.49 11.02
CA LEU A 331 -9.19 17.55 9.57
C LEU A 331 -10.20 16.66 8.84
N TYR A 332 -10.62 15.54 9.44
CA TYR A 332 -11.66 14.71 8.86
C TYR A 332 -13.01 15.41 8.87
N ASP A 333 -13.41 16.00 10.00
CA ASP A 333 -14.65 16.77 10.11
C ASP A 333 -14.66 17.89 9.07
N ILE A 334 -13.56 18.64 8.95
CA ILE A 334 -13.40 19.69 7.93
C ILE A 334 -13.49 19.10 6.52
N THR A 335 -12.93 17.91 6.27
CA THR A 335 -13.01 17.26 4.96
C THR A 335 -14.45 16.89 4.62
N ILE A 336 -15.24 16.42 5.59
CA ILE A 336 -16.66 16.10 5.39
C ILE A 336 -17.49 17.38 5.14
N GLU A 337 -17.24 18.44 5.90
CA GLU A 337 -17.88 19.74 5.67
C GLU A 337 -17.54 20.29 4.28
N PHE A 338 -16.27 20.19 3.87
CA PHE A 338 -15.82 20.62 2.55
C PHE A 338 -16.41 19.77 1.42
N TYR A 339 -16.56 18.46 1.63
CA TYR A 339 -17.28 17.59 0.70
C TYR A 339 -18.72 18.08 0.50
N CYS A 340 -19.43 18.34 1.61
CA CYS A 340 -20.82 18.80 1.56
C CYS A 340 -20.94 20.15 0.85
N PHE A 341 -20.02 21.07 1.15
CA PHE A 341 -19.91 22.36 0.47
C PHE A 341 -19.71 22.21 -1.04
N LEU A 342 -18.74 21.39 -1.45
CA LEU A 342 -18.27 21.34 -2.83
C LEU A 342 -19.25 20.59 -3.74
N PHE A 343 -19.83 19.50 -3.25
CA PHE A 343 -20.73 18.64 -4.02
C PHE A 343 -22.22 18.89 -3.79
N LYS A 344 -22.56 19.77 -2.83
CA LYS A 344 -23.95 20.09 -2.45
C LYS A 344 -24.75 18.86 -2.00
N GLU A 345 -24.06 17.89 -1.39
CA GLU A 345 -24.65 16.66 -0.85
C GLU A 345 -23.71 16.06 0.21
N SER A 346 -24.25 15.30 1.15
CA SER A 346 -23.44 14.55 2.13
C SER A 346 -22.84 13.29 1.52
N PRO A 347 -21.67 12.83 1.99
CA PRO A 347 -21.05 11.61 1.47
C PRO A 347 -21.78 10.35 1.95
N PRO A 348 -21.69 9.22 1.23
CA PRO A 348 -22.33 7.96 1.62
C PRO A 348 -21.62 7.32 2.83
N ILE A 349 -22.38 6.96 3.87
CA ILE A 349 -21.83 6.58 5.19
C ILE A 349 -20.94 5.33 5.17
N GLY A 350 -21.17 4.39 4.25
CA GLY A 350 -20.39 3.17 4.11
C GLY A 350 -19.04 3.37 3.40
N LEU A 351 -18.77 4.55 2.84
CA LEU A 351 -17.47 4.93 2.26
C LEU A 351 -16.85 6.12 2.97
N TRP A 352 -17.66 6.91 3.66
CA TRP A 352 -17.27 8.03 4.52
C TRP A 352 -17.98 7.86 5.87
N PRO A 353 -17.45 7.00 6.75
CA PRO A 353 -18.01 6.74 8.07
C PRO A 353 -18.08 8.02 8.93
N THR A 354 -18.83 7.98 10.03
CA THR A 354 -18.77 9.09 10.99
C THR A 354 -17.36 9.22 11.57
N THR A 355 -17.00 10.39 12.07
CA THR A 355 -15.71 10.63 12.72
C THR A 355 -15.47 9.68 13.90
N ALA A 356 -16.52 9.45 14.70
CA ALA A 356 -16.49 8.48 15.79
C ALA A 356 -16.19 7.06 15.28
N ASP A 357 -16.82 6.65 14.18
CA ASP A 357 -16.56 5.35 13.59
C ASP A 357 -15.16 5.26 13.01
N ARG A 358 -14.74 6.24 12.18
CA ARG A 358 -13.45 6.26 11.47
C ARG A 358 -12.27 6.10 12.41
N PHE A 359 -12.29 6.81 13.53
CA PHE A 359 -11.19 6.81 14.49
C PHE A 359 -11.42 5.85 15.66
N ASN A 360 -12.44 4.99 15.58
CA ASN A 360 -12.60 3.89 16.51
C ASN A 360 -11.55 2.80 16.23
N PRO A 361 -10.67 2.48 17.20
CA PRO A 361 -9.64 1.44 17.06
C PRO A 361 -10.19 0.05 16.69
N ASP A 362 -11.44 -0.25 17.08
CA ASP A 362 -12.09 -1.53 16.80
C ASP A 362 -12.58 -1.66 15.35
N ASN A 363 -12.73 -0.53 14.64
CA ASN A 363 -13.36 -0.49 13.32
C ASN A 363 -12.35 -0.41 12.15
N PHE A 364 -11.28 0.37 12.29
CA PHE A 364 -10.44 0.80 11.14
C PHE A 364 -8.97 0.39 11.22
N LEU A 365 -8.63 -0.61 12.02
CA LEU A 365 -7.33 -1.26 11.88
C LEU A 365 -7.43 -2.35 10.81
N GLY A 366 -6.79 -2.15 9.66
CA GLY A 366 -6.62 -3.17 8.63
C GLY A 366 -5.17 -3.56 8.43
N SER A 367 -4.94 -4.71 7.77
CA SER A 367 -3.60 -5.18 7.45
C SER A 367 -3.54 -6.06 6.22
N TRP A 368 -2.36 -6.14 5.62
CA TRP A 368 -2.02 -7.05 4.55
C TRP A 368 -1.83 -8.48 5.07
N PHE A 369 -2.59 -9.42 4.54
CA PHE A 369 -2.46 -10.84 4.80
C PHE A 369 -2.21 -11.62 3.53
N SER A 370 -1.26 -12.55 3.59
CA SER A 370 -1.15 -13.62 2.61
C SER A 370 -2.14 -14.73 2.95
N LEU A 371 -3.23 -14.84 2.19
CA LEU A 371 -4.19 -15.94 2.36
C LEU A 371 -3.53 -17.30 2.10
N ALA A 372 -2.48 -17.35 1.28
CA ALA A 372 -1.72 -18.57 1.03
C ALA A 372 -0.90 -19.00 2.25
N ARG A 373 -0.40 -18.04 3.05
CA ARG A 373 0.37 -18.33 4.27
C ARG A 373 -0.49 -18.63 5.50
N ILE A 374 -1.79 -18.31 5.48
CA ILE A 374 -2.73 -18.79 6.52
C ILE A 374 -2.65 -20.33 6.66
N TYR A 375 -2.42 -21.02 5.55
CA TYR A 375 -2.32 -22.48 5.51
C TYR A 375 -0.90 -23.03 5.72
N GLN A 376 0.12 -22.18 5.90
CA GLN A 376 1.50 -22.65 5.99
C GLN A 376 1.86 -23.24 7.36
N SER A 377 1.73 -24.56 7.44
CA SER A 377 2.67 -25.42 8.15
C SER A 377 3.86 -25.77 7.23
N LYS A 378 5.06 -25.97 7.80
CA LYS A 378 6.31 -26.26 7.07
C LYS A 378 6.10 -27.25 5.90
N CYS A 379 6.44 -26.87 4.68
CA CYS A 379 6.60 -27.79 3.56
C CYS A 379 7.77 -28.75 3.86
N LYS A 380 7.51 -29.89 4.51
CA LYS A 380 8.48 -31.01 4.46
C LYS A 380 8.47 -31.52 3.03
N LYS A 381 9.62 -31.48 2.35
CA LYS A 381 9.84 -32.35 1.19
C LYS A 381 9.54 -33.78 1.66
N GLN A 382 8.49 -34.41 1.12
CA GLN A 382 8.44 -35.86 1.15
C GLN A 382 9.62 -36.32 0.30
N VAL A 383 10.64 -36.82 0.99
CA VAL A 383 11.66 -37.65 0.37
C VAL A 383 10.94 -38.96 0.11
N ASN A 384 10.60 -39.23 -1.15
CA ASN A 384 10.28 -40.56 -1.61
C ASN A 384 11.57 -41.33 -1.85
#